data_AF-A0A2E7Z2Q3-F1
#
_entry.id   AF-A0A2E7Z2Q3-F1
#
_cell.length_a   1.000
_cell.length_b   1.000
_cell.length_c   1.000
_cell.angle_alpha   90.00
_cell.angle_beta   90.00
_cell.angle_gamma   90.00
#
_symmetry.space_group_name_H-M   'P 1'
#
loop_
_entity.id
_entity.type
_entity.pdbx_description
1 polymer ?
#
loop_
_entity_poly.entity_id
_entity_poly.type
_entity_poly.pdbx_seq_one_letter_code
_entity_poly.pdbx_strand_id
1 'polypeptide(L)'
;MARRREQGNYRGRSSRRNRSNDKPGGPDGAKVVVEDKTQRSPVELPAKATVGELAEILELTNVDTIKTLMRLGVMATVNETVEFGIAAKVAASFEIGVLKPKDREESAAAIKVGVDDDMTDDNSVTRPPVITVLGHVDHGKTTLLDAIRGAKMVETEAGGITQSIGAYQVVKDDQHLTFIDTPGHAAFTQMRASGAQVTDIAVLVVAADDGVMPQTLEAIDHTKAAGVPIIVAINKIDAPGADIDRSNAQLAEHEIIVESYGGDTVAVPVSALKGEGIDDLLESLLLVAEIQELKANPYRPGIGVVIESRMDRSRGAVASVLVRSGTVRTGDNVVAGMFRGRIKSMVDGFGEVVTEAGPSTPIEVLGLNGIPAAGDQFDVVANDREARDLVTTRERLASKRKSTRAATTMAEVMRRVQQSGAKELLIVIKTGSHGSIDAVQRAVEAVSNDEVQVRVLSAASGAINEADILLASASDAMVMGFETSVEAGARRQADAEGIAIRTYDIIYNLIDEVEDAARGLLEPERKQIVTGHANVLEVFQHGKREQIAGLRVTDGVLKRSGRMRVIRGGDEIFDGAITSMRHLKDSVRELTNNFEGGVMIDGFHEYQEGDVLEAYEIQVTRR
;
A
#
# COMPACT_ATOMS: atom_id res chain seq x y z
N MET A 1 65.93 -30.91 -31.10
CA MET A 1 67.22 -30.19 -31.05
C MET A 1 66.99 -28.72 -31.36
N ALA A 2 67.68 -27.81 -30.66
CA ALA A 2 68.03 -26.43 -31.08
C ALA A 2 66.91 -25.47 -31.54
N ARG A 3 67.07 -24.15 -31.60
CA ARG A 3 67.86 -23.10 -30.89
C ARG A 3 67.10 -21.80 -31.25
N ARG A 4 66.66 -20.97 -30.30
CA ARG A 4 67.42 -19.82 -29.76
C ARG A 4 67.90 -18.84 -30.84
N ARG A 5 67.41 -17.59 -30.83
CA ARG A 5 68.14 -16.29 -30.87
C ARG A 5 67.17 -15.13 -31.17
N GLU A 6 67.06 -14.06 -30.36
CA GLU A 6 68.03 -13.03 -29.89
C GLU A 6 68.15 -11.81 -30.83
N GLN A 7 67.52 -10.69 -30.44
CA GLN A 7 68.01 -9.27 -30.48
C GLN A 7 66.84 -8.33 -30.12
N GLY A 8 67.00 -7.19 -29.44
CA GLY A 8 68.20 -6.63 -28.78
C GLY A 8 67.87 -5.35 -28.00
N ASN A 9 68.49 -5.15 -26.83
CA ASN A 9 68.33 -3.98 -25.94
C ASN A 9 68.64 -2.63 -26.59
N TYR A 10 68.10 -1.54 -26.00
CA TYR A 10 68.94 -0.39 -25.64
C TYR A 10 68.68 0.12 -24.20
N ARG A 11 69.67 0.83 -23.64
CA ARG A 11 69.90 1.03 -22.20
C ARG A 11 69.78 2.49 -21.74
N GLY A 12 69.52 2.68 -20.43
CA GLY A 12 69.97 3.85 -19.65
C GLY A 12 69.45 3.81 -18.20
N ARG A 13 70.14 3.21 -17.21
CA ARG A 13 71.16 3.83 -16.30
C ARG A 13 70.64 5.07 -15.52
N SER A 14 70.89 5.29 -14.22
CA SER A 14 71.74 4.60 -13.20
C SER A 14 71.44 5.17 -11.78
N SER A 15 71.88 4.70 -10.59
CA SER A 15 72.44 3.41 -10.09
C SER A 15 73.22 3.62 -8.77
N ARG A 16 72.77 3.10 -7.59
CA ARG A 16 73.60 2.65 -6.41
C ARG A 16 72.71 2.23 -5.21
N ARG A 17 72.79 0.97 -4.73
CA ARG A 17 73.73 0.39 -3.72
C ARG A 17 73.41 0.85 -2.29
N ASN A 18 72.93 0.04 -1.33
CA ASN A 18 73.09 -1.39 -0.99
C ASN A 18 74.50 -1.79 -0.53
N ARG A 19 74.70 -2.01 0.79
CA ARG A 19 74.99 -3.35 1.36
C ARG A 19 75.07 -3.41 2.90
N SER A 20 74.58 -4.54 3.41
CA SER A 20 74.86 -5.19 4.70
C SER A 20 76.36 -5.59 4.83
N ASN A 21 76.91 -6.12 5.94
CA ASN A 21 76.37 -7.05 6.92
C ASN A 21 77.36 -7.21 8.11
N ASP A 22 76.91 -7.55 9.33
CA ASP A 22 77.39 -8.71 10.12
C ASP A 22 76.87 -8.76 11.58
N LYS A 23 76.85 -9.98 12.13
CA LYS A 23 76.53 -10.39 13.53
C LYS A 23 77.77 -11.15 14.09
N PRO A 24 77.76 -11.84 15.26
CA PRO A 24 76.89 -11.81 16.47
C PRO A 24 77.69 -11.67 17.80
N GLY A 25 77.01 -11.63 18.95
CA GLY A 25 77.62 -11.81 20.28
C GLY A 25 76.59 -12.10 21.37
N GLY A 26 76.83 -13.11 22.20
CA GLY A 26 75.90 -13.65 23.21
C GLY A 26 76.15 -13.14 24.65
N PRO A 27 75.70 -13.88 25.68
CA PRO A 27 74.71 -13.34 26.62
C PRO A 27 75.22 -13.19 28.07
N ASP A 28 74.62 -12.28 28.84
CA ASP A 28 74.17 -12.55 30.23
C ASP A 28 73.40 -11.37 30.84
N GLY A 29 72.65 -11.63 31.91
CA GLY A 29 72.16 -10.58 32.82
C GLY A 29 70.63 -10.44 32.92
N ALA A 30 70.01 -11.26 33.75
CA ALA A 30 68.62 -11.04 34.17
C ALA A 30 68.50 -9.70 34.92
N LYS A 31 67.54 -8.86 34.52
CA LYS A 31 67.00 -7.80 35.38
C LYS A 31 65.49 -7.97 35.51
N VAL A 32 65.05 -7.89 36.77
CA VAL A 32 63.67 -8.08 37.17
C VAL A 32 62.79 -6.94 36.63
N VAL A 33 61.56 -7.32 36.30
CA VAL A 33 60.46 -6.51 35.80
C VAL A 33 60.30 -5.19 36.57
N VAL A 34 60.12 -4.10 35.83
CA VAL A 34 59.29 -2.96 36.25
C VAL A 34 58.15 -2.89 35.23
N GLU A 35 56.91 -3.07 35.69
CA GLU A 35 55.73 -2.88 34.84
C GLU A 35 55.55 -1.39 34.57
N ASP A 36 55.95 -0.95 33.37
CA ASP A 36 55.67 0.41 32.93
C ASP A 36 54.28 0.44 32.29
N LYS A 37 53.28 0.91 33.05
CA LYS A 37 51.88 1.09 32.59
C LYS A 37 51.80 2.25 31.60
N THR A 38 52.29 1.99 30.39
CA THR A 38 52.14 2.87 29.24
C THR A 38 50.67 2.92 28.83
N GLN A 39 50.02 4.05 29.13
CA GLN A 39 48.69 4.36 28.60
C GLN A 39 48.77 4.34 27.07
N ARG A 40 48.11 3.36 26.44
CA ARG A 40 48.09 3.22 24.98
C ARG A 40 47.38 4.43 24.36
N SER A 41 48.00 5.06 23.37
CA SER A 41 47.41 6.15 22.60
C SER A 41 46.07 5.72 21.99
N PRO A 42 45.06 6.61 21.92
CA PRO A 42 43.77 6.25 21.34
C PRO A 42 43.88 5.78 19.89
N VAL A 43 43.18 4.69 19.56
CA VAL A 43 43.22 4.05 18.24
C VAL A 43 41.93 4.34 17.46
N GLU A 44 42.03 4.64 16.17
CA GLU A 44 40.87 4.78 15.28
C GLU A 44 40.39 3.40 14.82
N LEU A 45 39.12 3.07 15.10
CA LEU A 45 38.48 1.82 14.62
C LEU A 45 37.51 2.13 13.47
N PRO A 46 37.52 1.37 12.36
CA PRO A 46 36.54 1.53 11.30
C PRO A 46 35.13 1.09 11.76
N ALA A 47 34.10 1.51 11.01
CA ALA A 47 32.70 1.16 11.32
C ALA A 47 32.44 -0.37 11.35
N LYS A 48 33.21 -1.12 10.56
CA LYS A 48 33.26 -2.59 10.50
C LYS A 48 34.70 -3.03 10.26
N ALA A 49 35.16 -4.07 10.97
CA ALA A 49 36.46 -4.72 10.80
C ALA A 49 36.28 -6.23 10.89
N THR A 50 37.10 -7.02 10.20
CA THR A 50 37.25 -8.44 10.51
C THR A 50 37.92 -8.62 11.88
N VAL A 51 37.73 -9.79 12.52
CA VAL A 51 38.39 -10.08 13.81
C VAL A 51 39.92 -10.06 13.68
N GLY A 52 40.48 -10.46 12.53
CA GLY A 52 41.90 -10.33 12.22
C GLY A 52 42.36 -8.87 12.11
N GLU A 53 41.68 -8.04 11.33
CA GLU A 53 41.98 -6.61 11.22
C GLU A 53 41.84 -5.90 12.58
N LEU A 54 40.83 -6.26 13.39
CA LEU A 54 40.65 -5.72 14.73
C LEU A 54 41.81 -6.10 15.66
N ALA A 55 42.30 -7.33 15.58
CA ALA A 55 43.46 -7.77 16.36
C ALA A 55 44.74 -7.01 15.96
N GLU A 56 44.96 -6.82 14.64
CA GLU A 56 46.08 -6.02 14.12
C GLU A 56 46.00 -4.56 14.58
N ILE A 57 44.84 -3.91 14.45
CA ILE A 57 44.64 -2.50 14.82
C ILE A 57 44.81 -2.27 16.34
N LEU A 58 44.39 -3.23 17.18
CA LEU A 58 44.54 -3.13 18.64
C LEU A 58 45.88 -3.64 19.18
N GLU A 59 46.79 -4.10 18.31
CA GLU A 59 48.04 -4.78 18.68
C GLU A 59 47.81 -5.94 19.66
N LEU A 60 46.82 -6.79 19.35
CA LEU A 60 46.43 -7.98 20.10
C LEU A 60 46.66 -9.25 19.27
N THR A 61 46.71 -10.41 19.91
CA THR A 61 46.66 -11.67 19.15
C THR A 61 45.22 -11.96 18.70
N ASN A 62 45.07 -12.63 17.54
CA ASN A 62 43.78 -13.15 17.09
C ASN A 62 43.09 -14.01 18.16
N VAL A 63 43.87 -14.77 18.93
CA VAL A 63 43.38 -15.67 19.98
C VAL A 63 42.78 -14.87 21.15
N ASP A 64 43.42 -13.78 21.58
CA ASP A 64 42.94 -12.99 22.73
C ASP A 64 41.77 -12.06 22.34
N THR A 65 41.75 -11.60 21.09
CA THR A 65 40.61 -10.90 20.49
C THR A 65 39.37 -11.81 20.45
N ILE A 66 39.52 -13.05 19.97
CA ILE A 66 38.43 -14.05 19.95
C ILE A 66 37.95 -14.42 21.37
N LYS A 67 38.86 -14.67 22.32
CA LYS A 67 38.48 -14.94 23.73
C LYS A 67 37.67 -13.79 24.34
N THR A 68 38.00 -12.55 23.99
CA THR A 68 37.32 -11.36 24.50
C THR A 68 35.94 -11.20 23.87
N LEU A 69 35.82 -11.44 22.56
CA LEU A 69 34.52 -11.53 21.86
C LEU A 69 33.63 -12.61 22.48
N MET A 70 34.16 -13.81 22.75
CA MET A 70 33.42 -14.89 23.42
C MET A 70 32.94 -14.49 24.82
N ARG A 71 33.76 -13.77 25.61
CA ARG A 71 33.37 -13.23 26.93
C ARG A 71 32.27 -12.17 26.82
N LEU A 72 32.20 -11.45 25.71
CA LEU A 72 31.13 -10.49 25.37
C LEU A 72 29.90 -11.17 24.72
N GLY A 73 29.85 -12.51 24.66
CA GLY A 73 28.73 -13.28 24.10
C GLY A 73 28.76 -13.43 22.58
N VAL A 74 29.84 -13.03 21.91
CA VAL A 74 29.99 -13.07 20.44
C VAL A 74 30.96 -14.19 20.07
N MET A 75 30.45 -15.27 19.48
CA MET A 75 31.30 -16.27 18.84
C MET A 75 31.61 -15.81 17.41
N ALA A 76 32.89 -15.57 17.12
CA ALA A 76 33.35 -15.15 15.81
C ALA A 76 34.70 -15.79 15.44
N THR A 77 34.90 -16.10 14.16
CA THR A 77 36.20 -16.56 13.61
C THR A 77 37.04 -15.41 13.07
N VAL A 78 38.33 -15.64 12.78
CA VAL A 78 39.31 -14.60 12.38
C VAL A 78 38.84 -13.77 11.18
N ASN A 79 38.11 -14.38 10.23
CA ASN A 79 37.69 -13.74 8.98
C ASN A 79 36.28 -13.12 9.07
N GLU A 80 35.58 -13.28 10.19
CA GLU A 80 34.23 -12.73 10.36
C GLU A 80 34.27 -11.26 10.77
N THR A 81 33.27 -10.50 10.34
CA THR A 81 33.20 -9.05 10.55
C THR A 81 32.46 -8.69 11.83
N VAL A 82 33.06 -7.83 12.65
CA VAL A 82 32.48 -7.23 13.85
C VAL A 82 32.23 -5.74 13.65
N GLU A 83 31.10 -5.26 14.19
CA GLU A 83 30.72 -3.84 14.11
C GLU A 83 31.39 -3.00 15.20
N PHE A 84 31.56 -1.71 14.94
CA PHE A 84 32.22 -0.75 15.84
C PHE A 84 31.74 -0.84 17.30
N GLY A 85 30.44 -1.00 17.55
CA GLY A 85 29.89 -1.10 18.91
C GLY A 85 30.33 -2.34 19.71
N ILE A 86 30.80 -3.39 19.04
CA ILE A 86 31.39 -4.58 19.65
C ILE A 86 32.92 -4.43 19.68
N ALA A 87 33.53 -3.97 18.58
CA ALA A 87 34.96 -3.72 18.48
C ALA A 87 35.46 -2.73 19.56
N ALA A 88 34.70 -1.67 19.85
CA ALA A 88 35.00 -0.70 20.90
C ALA A 88 34.92 -1.31 22.32
N LYS A 89 34.04 -2.30 22.55
CA LYS A 89 33.97 -3.03 23.83
C LYS A 89 35.16 -3.98 24.00
N VAL A 90 35.65 -4.58 22.91
CA VAL A 90 36.90 -5.36 22.93
C VAL A 90 38.07 -4.44 23.28
N ALA A 91 38.23 -3.31 22.59
CA ALA A 91 39.27 -2.33 22.89
C ALA A 91 39.23 -1.82 24.35
N ALA A 92 38.04 -1.45 24.84
CA ALA A 92 37.83 -1.03 26.22
C ALA A 92 38.19 -2.13 27.26
N SER A 93 38.05 -3.41 26.90
CA SER A 93 38.45 -4.54 27.77
C SER A 93 39.98 -4.68 27.95
N PHE A 94 40.76 -3.97 27.14
CA PHE A 94 42.22 -3.87 27.24
C PHE A 94 42.70 -2.45 27.58
N GLU A 95 41.81 -1.61 28.12
CA GLU A 95 42.07 -0.20 28.46
C GLU A 95 42.53 0.67 27.26
N ILE A 96 42.25 0.23 26.03
CA ILE A 96 42.58 0.97 24.80
C ILE A 96 41.48 2.00 24.55
N GLY A 97 41.85 3.28 24.58
CA GLY A 97 40.96 4.36 24.16
C GLY A 97 40.63 4.23 22.67
N VAL A 98 39.35 4.33 22.32
CA VAL A 98 38.91 4.30 20.92
C VAL A 98 38.50 5.70 20.50
N LEU A 99 39.17 6.23 19.48
CA LEU A 99 38.61 7.33 18.72
C LEU A 99 37.49 6.74 17.86
N LYS A 100 36.26 7.20 18.13
CA LYS A 100 35.14 6.98 17.22
C LYS A 100 35.63 7.41 15.83
N PRO A 101 35.47 6.60 14.77
CA PRO A 101 35.92 7.02 13.46
C PRO A 101 35.34 8.39 13.20
N LYS A 102 36.20 9.35 12.83
CA LYS A 102 35.70 10.43 12.00
C LYS A 102 35.09 9.72 10.82
N ASP A 103 33.76 9.78 10.72
CA ASP A 103 33.07 9.33 9.53
C ASP A 103 33.84 9.98 8.38
N ARG A 104 34.35 9.16 7.46
CA ARG A 104 35.11 9.68 6.32
C ARG A 104 34.10 10.27 5.34
N GLU A 105 33.57 11.42 5.75
CA GLU A 105 32.63 12.32 5.10
C GLU A 105 33.26 13.01 3.88
N GLU A 106 34.31 12.40 3.29
CA GLU A 106 34.85 12.73 1.98
C GLU A 106 33.98 12.16 0.84
N SER A 107 32.65 12.14 1.04
CA SER A 107 31.68 12.70 0.10
C SER A 107 30.34 13.00 0.80
N ALA A 108 30.38 13.63 1.97
CA ALA A 108 29.21 14.27 2.60
C ALA A 108 29.14 15.77 2.26
N ALA A 109 29.88 16.20 1.24
CA ALA A 109 29.22 16.89 0.14
C ALA A 109 28.15 15.90 -0.40
N ALA A 110 26.91 15.91 0.10
CA ALA A 110 26.03 17.06 -0.11
C ALA A 110 26.17 17.56 -1.55
N ILE A 111 26.04 16.62 -2.49
CA ILE A 111 25.25 16.86 -3.69
C ILE A 111 23.88 17.32 -3.17
N LYS A 112 23.75 18.63 -2.90
CA LYS A 112 22.51 19.33 -2.56
C LYS A 112 21.66 19.39 -3.82
N VAL A 113 21.19 18.22 -4.26
CA VAL A 113 20.14 18.06 -5.25
C VAL A 113 18.93 17.63 -4.43
N GLY A 114 18.00 18.55 -4.20
CA GLY A 114 16.82 18.30 -3.37
C GLY A 114 16.70 19.05 -2.04
N VAL A 115 17.41 20.15 -1.82
CA VAL A 115 17.05 21.08 -0.73
C VAL A 115 16.43 22.31 -1.36
N ASP A 116 15.13 22.48 -1.18
CA ASP A 116 14.47 23.78 -1.27
C ASP A 116 14.96 24.62 -0.07
N ASP A 117 16.15 25.23 -0.22
CA ASP A 117 16.56 26.39 0.58
C ASP A 117 15.74 27.60 0.08
N ASP A 118 14.42 27.55 0.32
CA ASP A 118 13.54 28.70 0.10
C ASP A 118 13.89 29.82 1.08
N MET A 119 13.78 31.07 0.59
CA MET A 119 13.92 32.38 1.27
C MET A 119 15.23 33.19 1.10
N THR A 120 16.31 32.69 0.48
CA THR A 120 17.53 33.52 0.26
C THR A 120 18.17 33.39 -1.12
N ASP A 121 17.36 33.39 -2.18
CA ASP A 121 17.85 33.50 -3.56
C ASP A 121 17.34 34.80 -4.21
N ASP A 122 18.27 35.70 -4.54
CA ASP A 122 17.99 36.99 -5.21
C ASP A 122 17.32 36.81 -6.58
N ASN A 123 17.33 35.60 -7.14
CA ASN A 123 16.73 35.24 -8.43
C ASN A 123 15.38 34.53 -8.29
N SER A 124 14.76 34.58 -7.10
CA SER A 124 13.41 34.05 -6.90
C SER A 124 12.36 34.93 -7.60
N VAL A 125 11.43 34.29 -8.30
CA VAL A 125 10.30 34.93 -8.99
C VAL A 125 8.98 34.38 -8.46
N THR A 126 7.91 35.15 -8.58
CA THR A 126 6.55 34.69 -8.28
C THR A 126 6.20 33.46 -9.12
N ARG A 127 5.67 32.41 -8.50
CA ARG A 127 5.26 31.17 -9.21
C ARG A 127 3.75 30.96 -9.15
N PRO A 128 3.17 30.22 -10.11
CA PRO A 128 1.75 29.80 -10.05
C PRO A 128 1.46 29.03 -8.75
N PRO A 129 0.31 29.20 -8.09
CA PRO A 129 -0.11 28.33 -7.00
C PRO A 129 -0.43 26.92 -7.50
N VAL A 130 -0.08 25.94 -6.68
CA VAL A 130 -0.49 24.54 -6.82
C VAL A 130 -1.72 24.30 -5.94
N ILE A 131 -2.81 23.85 -6.57
CA ILE A 131 -4.15 23.82 -5.99
C ILE A 131 -4.68 22.40 -6.03
N THR A 132 -4.94 21.78 -4.88
CA THR A 132 -5.56 20.44 -4.84
C THR A 132 -7.04 20.55 -4.49
N VAL A 133 -7.88 19.88 -5.27
CA VAL A 133 -9.34 19.82 -5.00
C VAL A 133 -9.66 18.57 -4.18
N LEU A 134 -10.30 18.78 -3.04
CA LEU A 134 -10.63 17.78 -2.01
C LEU A 134 -12.14 17.79 -1.72
N GLY A 135 -12.63 16.75 -1.02
CA GLY A 135 -14.05 16.61 -0.65
C GLY A 135 -14.59 15.20 -0.85
N HIS A 136 -15.85 14.98 -0.49
CA HIS A 136 -16.52 13.67 -0.59
C HIS A 136 -16.76 13.21 -2.04
N VAL A 137 -17.03 11.92 -2.21
CA VAL A 137 -17.63 11.36 -3.44
C VAL A 137 -18.96 12.08 -3.74
N ASP A 138 -19.32 12.20 -5.01
CA ASP A 138 -20.56 12.84 -5.52
C ASP A 138 -20.79 14.33 -5.17
N HIS A 139 -19.85 14.98 -4.46
CA HIS A 139 -19.84 16.44 -4.29
C HIS A 139 -19.45 17.22 -5.57
N GLY A 140 -19.25 16.53 -6.70
CA GLY A 140 -19.01 17.16 -8.01
C GLY A 140 -17.61 17.74 -8.22
N LYS A 141 -16.57 17.18 -7.58
CA LYS A 141 -15.15 17.59 -7.76
C LYS A 141 -14.71 17.54 -9.23
N THR A 142 -14.87 16.39 -9.88
CA THR A 142 -14.54 16.21 -11.31
C THR A 142 -15.33 17.17 -12.18
N THR A 143 -16.62 17.36 -11.91
CA THR A 143 -17.46 18.32 -12.65
C THR A 143 -16.98 19.76 -12.50
N LEU A 144 -16.53 20.17 -11.30
CA LEU A 144 -15.96 21.49 -11.05
C LEU A 144 -14.64 21.66 -11.83
N LEU A 145 -13.78 20.65 -11.79
CA LEU A 145 -12.51 20.65 -12.53
C LEU A 145 -12.74 20.65 -14.05
N ASP A 146 -13.72 19.91 -14.59
CA ASP A 146 -14.12 19.97 -16.00
C ASP A 146 -14.60 21.37 -16.42
N ALA A 147 -15.43 22.00 -15.59
CA ALA A 147 -15.91 23.35 -15.84
C ALA A 147 -14.77 24.38 -15.81
N ILE A 148 -13.80 24.23 -14.88
CA ILE A 148 -12.56 25.03 -14.84
C ILE A 148 -11.66 24.75 -16.06
N ARG A 149 -11.56 23.50 -16.53
CA ARG A 149 -10.81 23.11 -17.75
C ARG A 149 -11.42 23.68 -19.03
N GLY A 150 -12.67 24.14 -19.01
CA GLY A 150 -13.39 24.61 -20.21
C GLY A 150 -13.72 23.50 -21.21
N ALA A 151 -13.62 22.22 -20.80
CA ALA A 151 -13.73 21.06 -21.69
C ALA A 151 -14.72 20.03 -21.15
N LYS A 152 -15.64 19.56 -22.01
CA LYS A 152 -16.54 18.44 -21.71
C LYS A 152 -15.80 17.11 -21.77
N MET A 153 -15.12 16.69 -20.69
CA MET A 153 -14.50 15.35 -20.61
C MET A 153 -15.39 14.27 -19.97
N VAL A 154 -16.51 14.66 -19.37
CA VAL A 154 -17.51 13.79 -18.69
C VAL A 154 -18.06 12.65 -19.56
N GLU A 155 -18.01 12.74 -20.90
CA GLU A 155 -18.58 11.71 -21.81
C GLU A 155 -17.61 10.55 -22.15
N THR A 156 -16.35 10.60 -21.72
CA THR A 156 -15.32 9.61 -22.14
C THR A 156 -14.63 8.80 -21.04
N GLU A 157 -14.74 9.17 -19.76
CA GLU A 157 -14.18 8.39 -18.65
C GLU A 157 -15.23 7.39 -18.10
N ALA A 158 -14.84 6.12 -17.98
CA ALA A 158 -15.76 5.03 -17.68
C ALA A 158 -16.24 5.10 -16.23
N GLY A 159 -17.49 5.55 -16.01
CA GLY A 159 -18.09 5.68 -14.68
C GLY A 159 -18.03 7.09 -14.08
N GLY A 160 -17.59 8.11 -14.83
CA GLY A 160 -17.67 9.52 -14.39
C GLY A 160 -16.67 9.92 -13.30
N ILE A 161 -15.52 9.26 -13.25
CA ILE A 161 -14.40 9.55 -12.34
C ILE A 161 -13.17 9.99 -13.14
N THR A 162 -12.37 10.92 -12.60
CA THR A 162 -11.15 11.39 -13.28
C THR A 162 -10.09 10.30 -13.39
N GLN A 163 -9.60 10.03 -14.61
CA GLN A 163 -8.60 8.99 -14.92
C GLN A 163 -7.46 9.47 -15.84
N SER A 164 -7.60 10.64 -16.47
CA SER A 164 -6.54 11.35 -17.20
C SER A 164 -5.62 12.17 -16.27
N ILE A 165 -4.47 12.65 -16.79
CA ILE A 165 -3.37 13.27 -16.01
C ILE A 165 -3.91 14.13 -14.86
N GLY A 166 -3.68 13.68 -13.62
CA GLY A 166 -4.20 14.30 -12.40
C GLY A 166 -3.63 15.68 -12.06
N ALA A 167 -3.07 16.42 -13.03
CA ALA A 167 -2.74 17.82 -12.89
C ALA A 167 -2.74 18.57 -14.23
N TYR A 168 -3.25 19.80 -14.24
CA TYR A 168 -3.31 20.69 -15.40
C TYR A 168 -3.13 22.15 -14.95
N GLN A 169 -2.97 23.08 -15.89
CA GLN A 169 -2.77 24.49 -15.58
C GLN A 169 -3.73 25.36 -16.41
N VAL A 170 -4.48 26.25 -15.76
CA VAL A 170 -5.36 27.22 -16.45
C VAL A 170 -4.81 28.63 -16.30
N VAL A 171 -5.27 29.54 -17.17
CA VAL A 171 -4.88 30.95 -17.18
C VAL A 171 -6.11 31.81 -16.90
N LYS A 172 -6.00 32.70 -15.92
CA LYS A 172 -6.99 33.73 -15.55
C LYS A 172 -6.21 35.03 -15.35
N ASP A 173 -6.60 36.09 -16.06
CA ASP A 173 -6.00 37.43 -15.99
C ASP A 173 -4.47 37.45 -16.10
N ASP A 174 -3.94 36.73 -17.11
CA ASP A 174 -2.51 36.50 -17.40
C ASP A 174 -1.72 35.80 -16.27
N GLN A 175 -2.38 35.36 -15.19
CA GLN A 175 -1.83 34.54 -14.13
C GLN A 175 -2.20 33.05 -14.35
N HIS A 176 -1.25 32.16 -14.05
CA HIS A 176 -1.45 30.71 -14.16
C HIS A 176 -1.90 30.12 -12.83
N LEU A 177 -2.80 29.13 -12.86
CA LEU A 177 -3.30 28.37 -11.73
C LEU A 177 -3.09 26.88 -12.01
N THR A 178 -2.28 26.17 -11.22
CA THR A 178 -2.03 24.74 -11.41
C THR A 178 -2.96 23.93 -10.53
N PHE A 179 -3.86 23.15 -11.13
CA PHE A 179 -4.76 22.25 -10.42
C PHE A 179 -4.18 20.83 -10.37
N ILE A 180 -4.33 20.17 -9.22
CA ILE A 180 -4.15 18.73 -9.03
C ILE A 180 -5.52 18.12 -8.74
N ASP A 181 -5.95 17.17 -9.59
CA ASP A 181 -7.10 16.33 -9.32
C ASP A 181 -6.65 15.11 -8.50
N THR A 182 -7.21 14.96 -7.29
CA THR A 182 -6.96 13.79 -6.45
C THR A 182 -8.23 12.94 -6.35
N PRO A 183 -8.18 11.65 -6.71
CA PRO A 183 -9.33 10.76 -6.58
C PRO A 183 -9.92 10.73 -5.17
N GLY A 184 -11.22 11.00 -5.06
CA GLY A 184 -11.90 11.19 -3.76
C GLY A 184 -12.17 9.93 -2.94
N HIS A 185 -11.77 8.75 -3.40
CA HIS A 185 -12.07 7.48 -2.72
C HIS A 185 -11.17 7.25 -1.50
N ALA A 186 -11.71 6.61 -0.45
CA ALA A 186 -10.98 6.32 0.78
C ALA A 186 -9.71 5.48 0.56
N ALA A 187 -9.70 4.58 -0.43
CA ALA A 187 -8.51 3.80 -0.79
C ALA A 187 -7.31 4.66 -1.26
N PHE A 188 -7.56 5.89 -1.73
CA PHE A 188 -6.54 6.80 -2.27
C PHE A 188 -6.00 7.82 -1.26
N THR A 189 -6.14 7.60 0.06
CA THR A 189 -5.57 8.46 1.10
C THR A 189 -4.06 8.74 0.92
N GLN A 190 -3.29 7.81 0.34
CA GLN A 190 -1.87 8.08 0.01
C GLN A 190 -1.69 9.09 -1.12
N MET A 191 -2.53 9.06 -2.16
CA MET A 191 -2.46 10.08 -3.22
C MET A 191 -2.90 11.46 -2.70
N ARG A 192 -3.91 11.50 -1.82
CA ARG A 192 -4.31 12.73 -1.11
C ARG A 192 -3.19 13.26 -0.19
N ALA A 193 -2.52 12.38 0.56
CA ALA A 193 -1.39 12.75 1.43
C ALA A 193 -0.15 13.22 0.63
N SER A 194 0.13 12.62 -0.53
CA SER A 194 1.17 13.08 -1.45
C SER A 194 0.82 14.41 -2.10
N GLY A 195 -0.43 14.61 -2.53
CA GLY A 195 -0.92 15.89 -3.07
C GLY A 195 -0.78 17.02 -2.05
N ALA A 196 -1.25 16.81 -0.81
CA ALA A 196 -1.21 17.79 0.27
C ALA A 196 0.21 18.32 0.60
N GLN A 197 1.27 17.52 0.40
CA GLN A 197 2.67 17.96 0.62
C GLN A 197 3.24 18.87 -0.48
N VAL A 198 2.54 19.01 -1.60
CA VAL A 198 2.95 19.78 -2.79
C VAL A 198 1.96 20.91 -3.08
N THR A 199 0.88 20.98 -2.31
CA THR A 199 -0.21 21.93 -2.50
C THR A 199 0.10 23.23 -1.77
N ASP A 200 -0.10 24.36 -2.45
CA ASP A 200 -0.03 25.70 -1.86
C ASP A 200 -1.40 26.15 -1.31
N ILE A 201 -2.51 25.73 -1.96
CA ILE A 201 -3.89 26.05 -1.54
C ILE A 201 -4.82 24.83 -1.75
N ALA A 202 -5.64 24.48 -0.77
CA ALA A 202 -6.63 23.40 -0.92
C ALA A 202 -8.03 23.97 -1.19
N VAL A 203 -8.72 23.42 -2.20
CA VAL A 203 -10.15 23.71 -2.43
C VAL A 203 -10.98 22.56 -1.85
N LEU A 204 -11.78 22.85 -0.82
CA LEU A 204 -12.67 21.89 -0.19
C LEU A 204 -14.08 21.97 -0.82
N VAL A 205 -14.47 20.96 -1.58
CA VAL A 205 -15.77 20.89 -2.25
C VAL A 205 -16.81 20.26 -1.33
N VAL A 206 -17.80 21.06 -0.95
CA VAL A 206 -18.94 20.66 -0.11
C VAL A 206 -20.20 20.85 -0.93
N ALA A 207 -21.04 19.82 -1.08
CA ALA A 207 -22.29 19.99 -1.81
C ALA A 207 -23.38 20.60 -0.91
N ALA A 208 -24.12 21.59 -1.43
CA ALA A 208 -25.10 22.34 -0.66
C ALA A 208 -26.33 21.52 -0.25
N ASP A 209 -26.63 20.42 -0.93
CA ASP A 209 -27.70 19.49 -0.62
C ASP A 209 -27.31 18.49 0.48
N ASP A 210 -26.10 17.93 0.38
CA ASP A 210 -25.58 16.91 1.29
C ASP A 210 -25.01 17.50 2.59
N GLY A 211 -24.17 18.54 2.47
CA GLY A 211 -23.41 19.15 3.57
C GLY A 211 -22.06 18.48 3.85
N VAL A 212 -21.58 18.59 5.08
CA VAL A 212 -20.28 18.02 5.49
C VAL A 212 -20.40 16.51 5.73
N MET A 213 -19.58 15.73 5.01
CA MET A 213 -19.54 14.26 5.04
C MET A 213 -18.20 13.71 5.57
N PRO A 214 -18.10 12.45 6.02
CA PRO A 214 -16.89 11.92 6.67
C PRO A 214 -15.57 12.06 5.88
N GLN A 215 -15.60 11.96 4.55
CA GLN A 215 -14.40 12.19 3.71
C GLN A 215 -14.02 13.68 3.61
N THR A 216 -14.98 14.58 3.85
CA THR A 216 -14.75 16.04 3.97
C THR A 216 -14.00 16.32 5.26
N LEU A 217 -14.35 15.64 6.36
CA LEU A 217 -13.61 15.71 7.63
C LEU A 217 -12.17 15.22 7.48
N GLU A 218 -11.98 14.05 6.84
CA GLU A 218 -10.64 13.52 6.55
C GLU A 218 -9.80 14.53 5.72
N ALA A 219 -10.41 15.21 4.74
CA ALA A 219 -9.75 16.25 3.96
C ALA A 219 -9.37 17.48 4.80
N ILE A 220 -10.27 17.96 5.68
CA ILE A 220 -10.00 19.05 6.61
C ILE A 220 -8.82 18.70 7.52
N ASP A 221 -8.81 17.50 8.11
CA ASP A 221 -7.75 17.05 9.01
C ASP A 221 -6.38 16.96 8.32
N HIS A 222 -6.29 16.37 7.12
CA HIS A 222 -5.04 16.32 6.35
C HIS A 222 -4.53 17.72 5.99
N THR A 223 -5.42 18.62 5.60
CA THR A 223 -5.05 19.97 5.16
C THR A 223 -4.60 20.85 6.33
N LYS A 224 -5.33 20.81 7.47
CA LYS A 224 -4.91 21.44 8.73
C LYS A 224 -3.56 20.90 9.22
N ALA A 225 -3.35 19.59 9.15
CA ALA A 225 -2.09 18.96 9.56
C ALA A 225 -0.90 19.34 8.64
N ALA A 226 -1.16 19.63 7.36
CA ALA A 226 -0.17 20.12 6.41
C ALA A 226 0.09 21.64 6.54
N GLY A 227 -0.78 22.40 7.22
CA GLY A 227 -0.69 23.85 7.34
C GLY A 227 -1.05 24.61 6.05
N VAL A 228 -1.80 23.96 5.14
CA VAL A 228 -2.19 24.52 3.85
C VAL A 228 -3.48 25.34 4.00
N PRO A 229 -3.58 26.56 3.42
CA PRO A 229 -4.81 27.35 3.46
C PRO A 229 -5.95 26.66 2.70
N ILE A 230 -7.18 26.77 3.24
CA ILE A 230 -8.40 26.20 2.67
C ILE A 230 -9.25 27.31 2.04
N ILE A 231 -9.77 27.05 0.84
CA ILE A 231 -10.92 27.76 0.27
C ILE A 231 -12.06 26.75 0.14
N VAL A 232 -13.28 27.11 0.53
CA VAL A 232 -14.45 26.24 0.41
C VAL A 232 -15.20 26.55 -0.88
N ALA A 233 -15.48 25.53 -1.69
CA ALA A 233 -16.37 25.62 -2.83
C ALA A 233 -17.70 24.92 -2.49
N ILE A 234 -18.76 25.69 -2.23
CA ILE A 234 -20.08 25.18 -1.88
C ILE A 234 -20.83 24.88 -3.19
N ASN A 235 -20.74 23.63 -3.65
CA ASN A 235 -21.19 23.19 -4.96
C ASN A 235 -22.68 22.81 -5.00
N LYS A 236 -23.22 22.62 -6.21
CA LYS A 236 -24.63 22.27 -6.47
C LYS A 236 -25.66 23.30 -5.98
N ILE A 237 -25.34 24.61 -5.98
CA ILE A 237 -26.30 25.67 -5.60
C ILE A 237 -27.58 25.70 -6.47
N ASP A 238 -27.57 25.01 -7.62
CA ASP A 238 -28.72 24.83 -8.50
C ASP A 238 -29.63 23.64 -8.13
N ALA A 239 -29.24 22.80 -7.16
CA ALA A 239 -30.06 21.69 -6.70
C ALA A 239 -31.29 22.19 -5.91
N PRO A 240 -32.47 21.55 -6.07
CA PRO A 240 -33.71 22.00 -5.41
C PRO A 240 -33.72 21.84 -3.88
N GLY A 241 -32.68 21.21 -3.30
CA GLY A 241 -32.46 21.08 -1.86
C GLY A 241 -31.19 21.78 -1.35
N ALA A 242 -30.58 22.67 -2.15
CA ALA A 242 -29.36 23.37 -1.78
C ALA A 242 -29.56 24.32 -0.58
N ASP A 243 -28.76 24.14 0.47
CA ASP A 243 -28.75 24.95 1.69
C ASP A 243 -27.30 25.35 2.06
N ILE A 244 -26.95 26.56 1.65
CA ILE A 244 -25.62 27.16 1.86
C ILE A 244 -25.40 27.47 3.36
N ASP A 245 -26.43 27.93 4.06
CA ASP A 245 -26.32 28.30 5.47
C ASP A 245 -26.14 27.08 6.37
N ARG A 246 -26.84 25.98 6.09
CA ARG A 246 -26.60 24.67 6.71
C ARG A 246 -25.18 24.18 6.48
N SER A 247 -24.66 24.32 5.26
CA SER A 247 -23.30 23.90 4.91
C SER A 247 -22.24 24.71 5.66
N ASN A 248 -22.42 26.04 5.75
CA ASN A 248 -21.58 26.95 6.54
C ASN A 248 -21.63 26.63 8.04
N ALA A 249 -22.81 26.35 8.59
CA ALA A 249 -22.97 25.99 10.00
C ALA A 249 -22.21 24.69 10.34
N GLN A 250 -22.31 23.67 9.50
CA GLN A 250 -21.57 22.41 9.67
C GLN A 250 -20.05 22.60 9.54
N LEU A 251 -19.58 23.45 8.64
CA LEU A 251 -18.15 23.77 8.53
C LEU A 251 -17.62 24.44 9.81
N ALA A 252 -18.40 25.34 10.41
CA ALA A 252 -18.05 25.99 11.67
C ALA A 252 -17.97 25.00 12.85
N GLU A 253 -18.80 23.94 12.88
CA GLU A 253 -18.69 22.84 13.86
C GLU A 253 -17.35 22.08 13.76
N HIS A 254 -16.68 22.14 12.61
CA HIS A 254 -15.37 21.54 12.35
C HIS A 254 -14.23 22.58 12.30
N GLU A 255 -14.44 23.73 12.96
CA GLU A 255 -13.51 24.85 13.08
C GLU A 255 -13.11 25.50 11.74
N ILE A 256 -13.88 25.29 10.68
CA ILE A 256 -13.75 26.02 9.41
C ILE A 256 -14.74 27.19 9.44
N ILE A 257 -14.29 28.33 9.96
CA ILE A 257 -15.13 29.52 10.11
C ILE A 257 -15.03 30.36 8.84
N VAL A 258 -16.15 30.48 8.14
CA VAL A 258 -16.23 31.24 6.89
C VAL A 258 -16.27 32.76 7.13
N GLU A 259 -15.80 33.55 6.16
CA GLU A 259 -15.74 35.02 6.25
C GLU A 259 -17.08 35.67 6.65
N SER A 260 -18.21 35.16 6.14
CA SER A 260 -19.55 35.68 6.47
C SER A 260 -19.95 35.49 7.95
N TYR A 261 -19.25 34.61 8.67
CA TYR A 261 -19.39 34.39 10.12
C TYR A 261 -18.26 35.07 10.92
N GLY A 262 -17.41 35.88 10.26
CA GLY A 262 -16.28 36.58 10.86
C GLY A 262 -15.00 35.74 10.99
N GLY A 263 -14.89 34.64 10.24
CA GLY A 263 -13.67 33.84 10.14
C GLY A 263 -12.73 34.29 9.03
N ASP A 264 -11.75 33.43 8.73
CA ASP A 264 -10.67 33.63 7.77
C ASP A 264 -10.78 32.74 6.51
N THR A 265 -11.72 31.79 6.50
CA THR A 265 -11.91 30.88 5.36
C THR A 265 -12.82 31.49 4.31
N VAL A 266 -12.32 31.69 3.10
CA VAL A 266 -13.12 32.12 1.94
C VAL A 266 -14.06 30.97 1.54
N ALA A 267 -15.35 31.27 1.38
CA ALA A 267 -16.37 30.30 0.97
C ALA A 267 -17.15 30.82 -0.25
N VAL A 268 -16.98 30.16 -1.39
CA VAL A 268 -17.55 30.56 -2.68
C VAL A 268 -18.71 29.61 -3.05
N PRO A 269 -19.95 30.11 -3.22
CA PRO A 269 -21.06 29.32 -3.75
C PRO A 269 -20.89 29.08 -5.24
N VAL A 270 -20.92 27.83 -5.69
CA VAL A 270 -20.68 27.46 -7.10
C VAL A 270 -21.73 26.47 -7.64
N SER A 271 -22.02 26.55 -8.94
CA SER A 271 -22.69 25.49 -9.70
C SER A 271 -21.73 25.00 -10.78
N ALA A 272 -21.04 23.89 -10.51
CA ALA A 272 -20.18 23.24 -11.50
C ALA A 272 -20.93 22.86 -12.79
N LEU A 273 -22.24 22.60 -12.72
CA LEU A 273 -23.06 22.25 -13.88
C LEU A 273 -23.41 23.47 -14.76
N LYS A 274 -23.65 24.63 -14.15
CA LYS A 274 -24.01 25.87 -14.87
C LYS A 274 -22.83 26.79 -15.17
N GLY A 275 -21.68 26.58 -14.51
CA GLY A 275 -20.53 27.49 -14.55
C GLY A 275 -20.66 28.71 -13.63
N GLU A 276 -21.68 28.75 -12.76
CA GLU A 276 -21.95 29.87 -11.85
C GLU A 276 -20.96 29.85 -10.67
N GLY A 277 -20.40 31.00 -10.28
CA GLY A 277 -19.45 31.13 -9.18
C GLY A 277 -18.01 30.65 -9.46
N ILE A 278 -17.74 30.08 -10.65
CA ILE A 278 -16.40 29.57 -10.96
C ILE A 278 -15.38 30.70 -11.14
N ASP A 279 -15.77 31.81 -11.77
CA ASP A 279 -14.88 32.96 -11.96
C ASP A 279 -14.49 33.57 -10.60
N ASP A 280 -15.47 33.74 -9.70
CA ASP A 280 -15.27 34.19 -8.32
C ASP A 280 -14.34 33.25 -7.52
N LEU A 281 -14.42 31.94 -7.75
CA LEU A 281 -13.53 30.94 -7.14
C LEU A 281 -12.09 31.07 -7.65
N LEU A 282 -11.89 31.32 -8.95
CA LEU A 282 -10.56 31.53 -9.54
C LEU A 282 -9.94 32.84 -9.05
N GLU A 283 -10.72 33.93 -8.93
CA GLU A 283 -10.27 35.19 -8.36
C GLU A 283 -9.89 35.05 -6.87
N SER A 284 -10.69 34.30 -6.10
CA SER A 284 -10.38 33.98 -4.70
C SER A 284 -9.07 33.20 -4.56
N LEU A 285 -8.82 32.24 -5.46
CA LEU A 285 -7.58 31.45 -5.47
C LEU A 285 -6.35 32.31 -5.79
N LEU A 286 -6.45 33.24 -6.75
CA LEU A 286 -5.39 34.19 -7.07
C LEU A 286 -5.09 35.12 -5.89
N LEU A 287 -6.13 35.68 -5.24
CA LEU A 287 -5.97 36.56 -4.08
C LEU A 287 -5.25 35.86 -2.92
N VAL A 288 -5.62 34.61 -2.60
CA VAL A 288 -4.94 33.82 -1.56
C VAL A 288 -3.50 33.50 -1.96
N ALA A 289 -3.23 33.22 -3.24
CA ALA A 289 -1.87 32.98 -3.74
C ALA A 289 -0.96 34.21 -3.62
N GLU A 290 -1.49 35.42 -3.87
CA GLU A 290 -0.76 36.68 -3.69
C GLU A 290 -0.41 36.92 -2.22
N ILE A 291 -1.34 36.64 -1.29
CA ILE A 291 -1.11 36.74 0.16
C ILE A 291 -0.01 35.76 0.64
N GLN A 292 0.11 34.58 0.02
CA GLN A 292 1.16 33.60 0.34
C GLN A 292 2.56 33.95 -0.23
N GLU A 293 2.69 34.99 -1.05
CA GLU A 293 3.93 35.40 -1.73
C GLU A 293 4.72 34.24 -2.39
N LEU A 294 4.01 33.32 -3.06
CA LEU A 294 4.59 32.08 -3.59
C LEU A 294 5.75 32.34 -4.58
N LYS A 295 6.94 31.83 -4.25
CA LYS A 295 8.18 32.04 -5.02
C LYS A 295 8.84 30.72 -5.42
N ALA A 296 9.64 30.77 -6.49
CA ALA A 296 10.67 29.76 -6.82
C ALA A 296 11.78 30.38 -7.67
N ASN A 297 12.94 29.72 -7.76
CA ASN A 297 14.00 30.09 -8.69
C ASN A 297 13.91 29.22 -9.97
N PRO A 298 13.61 29.77 -11.16
CA PRO A 298 13.53 29.01 -12.41
C PRO A 298 14.91 28.71 -13.03
N TYR A 299 15.97 29.42 -12.65
CA TYR A 299 17.29 29.39 -13.29
C TYR A 299 18.18 28.21 -12.85
N ARG A 300 17.75 27.43 -11.86
CA ARG A 300 18.45 26.23 -11.38
C ARG A 300 17.94 24.95 -12.08
N PRO A 301 18.65 23.81 -11.99
CA PRO A 301 18.15 22.53 -12.48
C PRO A 301 16.79 22.19 -11.86
N GLY A 302 15.87 21.67 -12.67
CA GLY A 302 14.53 21.33 -12.22
C GLY A 302 14.51 20.30 -11.09
N ILE A 303 13.77 20.63 -10.03
CA ILE A 303 13.41 19.77 -8.92
C ILE A 303 11.89 19.70 -8.87
N GLY A 304 11.35 18.50 -8.70
CA GLY A 304 9.93 18.25 -8.68
C GLY A 304 9.57 16.98 -7.93
N VAL A 305 8.35 16.53 -8.12
CA VAL A 305 7.77 15.37 -7.43
C VAL A 305 6.85 14.62 -8.38
N VAL A 306 6.94 13.29 -8.33
CA VAL A 306 6.09 12.39 -9.12
C VAL A 306 4.68 12.43 -8.53
N ILE A 307 3.70 12.88 -9.33
CA ILE A 307 2.27 12.81 -8.99
C ILE A 307 1.80 11.37 -9.21
N GLU A 308 2.03 10.84 -10.42
CA GLU A 308 1.60 9.50 -10.83
C GLU A 308 2.60 8.91 -11.83
N SER A 309 2.59 7.58 -11.99
CA SER A 309 3.41 6.87 -12.96
C SER A 309 2.69 5.61 -13.49
N ARG A 310 2.92 5.31 -14.77
CA ARG A 310 2.28 4.20 -15.50
C ARG A 310 3.22 3.56 -16.53
N MET A 311 2.90 2.32 -16.92
CA MET A 311 3.60 1.61 -18.00
C MET A 311 2.81 1.71 -19.30
N ASP A 312 3.27 2.53 -20.25
CA ASP A 312 2.67 2.63 -21.57
C ASP A 312 3.24 1.56 -22.51
N ARG A 313 2.37 0.74 -23.11
CA ARG A 313 2.75 -0.35 -24.03
C ARG A 313 3.58 0.12 -25.24
N SER A 314 3.41 1.36 -25.67
CA SER A 314 4.03 1.93 -26.87
C SER A 314 5.19 2.87 -26.56
N ARG A 315 5.10 3.62 -25.46
CA ARG A 315 6.05 4.68 -25.10
C ARG A 315 7.07 4.23 -24.03
N GLY A 316 6.72 3.25 -23.19
CA GLY A 316 7.54 2.75 -22.09
C GLY A 316 7.13 3.31 -20.72
N ALA A 317 8.09 3.54 -19.82
CA ALA A 317 7.80 4.13 -18.51
C ALA A 317 7.46 5.62 -18.65
N VAL A 318 6.31 6.00 -18.11
CA VAL A 318 5.73 7.34 -18.12
C VAL A 318 5.53 7.80 -16.68
N ALA A 319 5.89 9.04 -16.36
CA ALA A 319 5.66 9.64 -15.05
C ALA A 319 5.14 11.08 -15.18
N SER A 320 4.00 11.36 -14.55
CA SER A 320 3.46 12.70 -14.36
C SER A 320 4.20 13.35 -13.18
N VAL A 321 4.84 14.48 -13.43
CA VAL A 321 5.73 15.19 -12.49
C VAL A 321 5.27 16.63 -12.36
N LEU A 322 5.16 17.11 -11.13
CA LEU A 322 4.99 18.53 -10.87
C LEU A 322 6.38 19.14 -10.58
N VAL A 323 6.79 20.10 -11.39
CA VAL A 323 8.03 20.86 -11.16
C VAL A 323 7.78 21.81 -9.99
N ARG A 324 8.54 21.70 -8.90
CA ARG A 324 8.45 22.62 -7.75
C ARG A 324 9.25 23.89 -8.01
N SER A 325 10.47 23.74 -8.53
CA SER A 325 11.42 24.85 -8.69
C SER A 325 12.56 24.45 -9.63
N GLY A 326 13.22 25.42 -10.25
CA GLY A 326 14.09 25.22 -11.41
C GLY A 326 13.32 25.01 -12.71
N THR A 327 14.04 24.72 -13.80
CA THR A 327 13.47 24.39 -15.12
C THR A 327 13.86 22.99 -15.54
N VAL A 328 12.91 22.22 -16.08
CA VAL A 328 13.13 20.90 -16.71
C VAL A 328 13.09 21.06 -18.23
N ARG A 329 14.00 20.41 -18.97
CA ARG A 329 14.04 20.48 -20.44
C ARG A 329 14.10 19.11 -21.11
N THR A 330 13.53 19.03 -22.32
CA THR A 330 13.64 17.83 -23.15
C THR A 330 15.11 17.54 -23.48
N GLY A 331 15.56 16.33 -23.16
CA GLY A 331 16.95 15.90 -23.30
C GLY A 331 17.80 15.94 -22.01
N ASP A 332 17.25 16.41 -20.88
CA ASP A 332 17.93 16.39 -19.58
C ASP A 332 18.10 14.95 -19.04
N ASN A 333 19.13 14.76 -18.21
CA ASN A 333 19.29 13.53 -17.42
C ASN A 333 18.56 13.71 -16.09
N VAL A 334 17.79 12.71 -15.69
CA VAL A 334 16.90 12.82 -14.52
C VAL A 334 16.93 11.59 -13.64
N VAL A 335 16.66 11.80 -12.35
CA VAL A 335 16.45 10.76 -11.36
C VAL A 335 15.08 10.95 -10.72
N ALA A 336 14.23 9.92 -10.79
CA ALA A 336 12.92 9.89 -10.15
C ALA A 336 12.91 8.76 -9.11
N GLY A 337 12.97 9.13 -7.83
CA GLY A 337 13.12 8.16 -6.74
C GLY A 337 14.39 7.32 -6.89
N MET A 338 14.21 6.03 -7.17
CA MET A 338 15.27 5.04 -7.41
C MET A 338 15.58 4.81 -8.90
N PHE A 339 14.79 5.39 -9.81
CA PHE A 339 14.92 5.21 -11.25
C PHE A 339 15.64 6.40 -11.89
N ARG A 340 16.28 6.17 -13.03
CA ARG A 340 16.96 7.24 -13.78
C ARG A 340 16.67 7.14 -15.26
N GLY A 341 16.81 8.25 -15.96
CA GLY A 341 16.57 8.28 -17.40
C GLY A 341 17.12 9.53 -18.06
N ARG A 342 16.83 9.63 -19.36
CA ARG A 342 17.02 10.84 -20.13
C ARG A 342 15.68 11.21 -20.74
N ILE A 343 15.24 12.44 -20.56
CA ILE A 343 13.96 12.92 -21.08
C ILE A 343 13.97 12.82 -22.61
N LYS A 344 13.09 12.00 -23.17
CA LYS A 344 12.89 11.84 -24.62
C LYS A 344 11.85 12.80 -25.16
N SER A 345 10.82 13.07 -24.35
CA SER A 345 9.70 13.97 -24.63
C SER A 345 9.09 14.39 -23.30
N MET A 346 8.54 15.60 -23.26
CA MET A 346 7.63 16.06 -22.21
C MET A 346 6.31 16.44 -22.86
N VAL A 347 5.21 16.29 -22.13
CA VAL A 347 3.87 16.67 -22.53
C VAL A 347 3.23 17.40 -21.36
N ASP A 348 2.43 18.43 -21.59
CA ASP A 348 1.73 19.15 -20.51
C ASP A 348 0.41 18.47 -20.09
N GLY A 349 -0.34 19.11 -19.19
CA GLY A 349 -1.64 18.64 -18.70
C GLY A 349 -2.78 18.68 -19.74
N PHE A 350 -2.60 19.29 -20.91
CA PHE A 350 -3.57 19.28 -22.02
C PHE A 350 -3.21 18.29 -23.12
N GLY A 351 -2.03 17.66 -23.05
CA GLY A 351 -1.55 16.73 -24.07
C GLY A 351 -0.66 17.39 -25.13
N GLU A 352 -0.26 18.66 -24.96
CA GLU A 352 0.63 19.35 -25.89
C GLU A 352 2.11 19.06 -25.59
N VAL A 353 2.94 18.92 -26.63
CA VAL A 353 4.36 18.57 -26.48
C VAL A 353 5.18 19.81 -26.15
N VAL A 354 5.77 19.84 -24.94
CA VAL A 354 6.55 20.98 -24.42
C VAL A 354 8.06 20.71 -24.43
N THR A 355 8.86 21.74 -24.73
CA THR A 355 10.33 21.65 -24.74
C THR A 355 10.97 22.00 -23.41
N GLU A 356 10.33 22.85 -22.62
CA GLU A 356 10.75 23.28 -21.29
C GLU A 356 9.53 23.43 -20.37
N ALA A 357 9.75 23.25 -19.06
CA ALA A 357 8.73 23.38 -18.02
C ALA A 357 9.33 24.07 -16.80
N GLY A 358 8.68 25.14 -16.34
CA GLY A 358 9.11 25.95 -15.20
C GLY A 358 8.47 25.52 -13.88
N PRO A 359 8.69 26.30 -12.80
CA PRO A 359 8.07 26.07 -11.50
C PRO A 359 6.53 26.03 -11.56
N SER A 360 5.95 25.17 -10.73
CA SER A 360 4.52 24.83 -10.68
C SER A 360 3.93 24.24 -11.96
N THR A 361 4.70 23.92 -13.01
CA THR A 361 4.16 23.30 -14.23
C THR A 361 4.06 21.77 -14.08
N PRO A 362 2.88 21.15 -14.32
CA PRO A 362 2.74 19.70 -14.41
C PRO A 362 3.15 19.19 -15.80
N ILE A 363 3.96 18.13 -15.85
CA ILE A 363 4.44 17.51 -17.09
C ILE A 363 4.43 15.98 -17.04
N GLU A 364 4.00 15.33 -18.12
CA GLU A 364 4.20 13.91 -18.36
C GLU A 364 5.58 13.68 -19.01
N VAL A 365 6.50 13.06 -18.26
CA VAL A 365 7.88 12.81 -18.67
C VAL A 365 8.05 11.40 -19.22
N LEU A 366 8.67 11.30 -20.41
CA LEU A 366 9.02 10.02 -21.03
C LEU A 366 10.54 9.79 -21.03
N GLY A 367 10.97 8.57 -20.68
CA GLY A 367 12.36 8.13 -20.85
C GLY A 367 13.07 7.60 -19.61
N LEU A 368 12.34 7.37 -18.52
CA LEU A 368 12.83 6.67 -17.32
C LEU A 368 13.08 5.19 -17.61
N ASN A 369 14.02 4.58 -16.87
CA ASN A 369 14.34 3.15 -16.95
C ASN A 369 13.42 2.24 -16.10
N GLY A 370 12.40 2.81 -15.48
CA GLY A 370 11.43 2.12 -14.63
C GLY A 370 10.36 3.10 -14.12
N ILE A 371 9.46 2.60 -13.27
CA ILE A 371 8.25 3.30 -12.83
C ILE A 371 8.49 3.83 -11.39
N PRO A 372 8.70 5.15 -11.19
CA PRO A 372 8.87 5.72 -9.84
C PRO A 372 7.57 5.66 -9.04
N ALA A 373 7.63 5.73 -7.72
CA ALA A 373 6.45 5.76 -6.87
C ALA A 373 5.80 7.16 -6.86
N ALA A 374 4.49 7.24 -6.60
CA ALA A 374 3.84 8.51 -6.32
C ALA A 374 4.43 9.15 -5.05
N GLY A 375 4.75 10.44 -5.11
CA GLY A 375 5.49 11.16 -4.06
C GLY A 375 7.02 11.01 -4.13
N ASP A 376 7.58 10.23 -5.08
CA ASP A 376 9.04 10.21 -5.26
C ASP A 376 9.57 11.56 -5.74
N GLN A 377 10.72 11.96 -5.18
CA GLN A 377 11.45 13.15 -5.60
C GLN A 377 11.99 12.98 -7.04
N PHE A 378 11.78 14.00 -7.87
CA PHE A 378 12.29 14.11 -9.24
C PHE A 378 13.36 15.18 -9.33
N ASP A 379 14.53 14.83 -9.87
CA ASP A 379 15.70 15.70 -9.94
C ASP A 379 16.34 15.70 -11.32
N VAL A 380 16.58 16.89 -11.88
CA VAL A 380 17.48 17.09 -13.02
C VAL A 380 18.93 17.08 -12.54
N VAL A 381 19.76 16.25 -13.18
CA VAL A 381 21.18 16.07 -12.85
C VAL A 381 22.05 16.33 -14.08
N ALA A 382 23.30 16.79 -13.88
CA ALA A 382 24.11 17.28 -14.99
C ALA A 382 24.54 16.14 -15.94
N ASN A 383 24.68 14.92 -15.44
CA ASN A 383 25.14 13.77 -16.21
C ASN A 383 24.68 12.41 -15.63
N ASP A 384 24.71 11.36 -16.44
CA ASP A 384 24.33 10.00 -16.02
C ASP A 384 25.22 9.44 -14.89
N ARG A 385 26.44 9.96 -14.67
CA ARG A 385 27.29 9.52 -13.55
C ARG A 385 26.71 9.97 -12.20
N GLU A 386 26.41 11.26 -12.06
CA GLU A 386 25.69 11.81 -10.90
C GLU A 386 24.36 11.09 -10.66
N ALA A 387 23.66 10.74 -11.75
CA ALA A 387 22.43 9.95 -11.67
C ALA A 387 22.65 8.57 -11.01
N ARG A 388 23.78 7.89 -11.27
CA ARG A 388 24.10 6.59 -10.60
C ARG A 388 24.49 6.80 -9.14
N ASP A 389 25.29 7.81 -8.87
CA ASP A 389 25.81 8.10 -7.53
C ASP A 389 24.66 8.51 -6.57
N LEU A 390 23.66 9.24 -7.08
CA LEU A 390 22.43 9.59 -6.36
C LEU A 390 21.54 8.35 -6.08
N VAL A 391 21.27 7.52 -7.10
CA VAL A 391 20.45 6.30 -6.96
C VAL A 391 21.07 5.31 -5.96
N THR A 392 22.36 5.01 -6.08
CA THR A 392 23.07 4.10 -5.15
C THR A 392 23.07 4.62 -3.71
N THR A 393 23.12 5.94 -3.53
CA THR A 393 22.96 6.57 -2.22
C THR A 393 21.55 6.36 -1.66
N ARG A 394 20.49 6.55 -2.47
CA ARG A 394 19.09 6.29 -2.09
C ARG A 394 18.85 4.81 -1.75
N GLU A 395 19.35 3.88 -2.56
CA GLU A 395 19.31 2.43 -2.30
C GLU A 395 19.91 2.04 -0.95
N ARG A 396 21.09 2.60 -0.62
CA ARG A 396 21.78 2.36 0.66
C ARG A 396 21.01 2.90 1.88
N LEU A 397 20.22 3.97 1.70
CA LEU A 397 19.36 4.52 2.75
C LEU A 397 18.07 3.70 2.93
N ALA A 398 17.43 3.29 1.81
CA ALA A 398 16.22 2.47 1.82
C ALA A 398 16.46 1.08 2.44
N SER A 399 17.57 0.42 2.09
CA SER A 399 17.96 -0.89 2.64
C SER A 399 18.19 -0.85 4.16
N LYS A 400 18.85 0.21 4.68
CA LYS A 400 18.99 0.43 6.14
C LYS A 400 17.63 0.56 6.84
N ARG A 401 16.67 1.29 6.25
CA ARG A 401 15.30 1.45 6.81
C ARG A 401 14.50 0.14 6.79
N LYS A 402 14.62 -0.69 5.74
CA LYS A 402 13.96 -2.01 5.68
C LYS A 402 14.50 -2.98 6.74
N SER A 403 15.81 -2.97 6.99
CA SER A 403 16.45 -3.80 8.03
C SER A 403 15.92 -3.52 9.44
N THR A 404 15.40 -2.34 9.74
CA THR A 404 14.89 -1.97 11.08
C THR A 404 13.44 -2.41 11.29
N ARG A 405 12.62 -2.54 10.23
CA ARG A 405 11.21 -2.94 10.33
C ARG A 405 11.00 -4.47 10.26
N ALA A 406 11.84 -5.19 9.52
CA ALA A 406 11.65 -6.63 9.28
C ALA A 406 11.77 -7.51 10.53
N ALA A 407 12.47 -7.05 11.58
CA ALA A 407 12.68 -7.81 12.81
C ALA A 407 11.41 -7.92 13.69
N THR A 408 10.48 -6.98 13.57
CA THR A 408 9.31 -6.89 14.48
C THR A 408 8.11 -7.69 13.96
N THR A 409 7.87 -7.69 12.64
CA THR A 409 6.63 -8.24 12.05
C THR A 409 6.62 -9.76 11.91
N MET A 410 7.77 -10.40 11.63
CA MET A 410 7.81 -11.84 11.31
C MET A 410 7.34 -12.73 12.48
N ALA A 411 7.69 -12.36 13.72
CA ALA A 411 7.29 -13.08 14.93
C ALA A 411 5.79 -12.93 15.25
N GLU A 412 5.17 -11.83 14.83
CA GLU A 412 3.76 -11.52 15.07
C GLU A 412 2.87 -12.16 13.98
N VAL A 413 3.34 -12.18 12.72
CA VAL A 413 2.68 -12.86 11.61
C VAL A 413 2.68 -14.38 11.80
N MET A 414 3.82 -15.00 12.15
CA MET A 414 3.86 -16.45 12.41
C MET A 414 2.92 -16.90 13.53
N ARG A 415 2.62 -16.02 14.50
CA ARG A 415 1.72 -16.31 15.61
C ARG A 415 0.23 -16.26 15.21
N ARG A 416 -0.15 -15.50 14.17
CA ARG A 416 -1.52 -15.49 13.64
C ARG A 416 -1.80 -16.68 12.72
N VAL A 417 -0.86 -16.99 11.81
CA VAL A 417 -1.01 -18.04 10.77
C VAL A 417 -1.28 -19.44 11.33
N GLN A 418 -0.88 -19.74 12.57
CA GLN A 418 -1.11 -21.05 13.19
C GLN A 418 -2.43 -21.21 13.98
N GLN A 419 -3.27 -20.17 14.11
CA GLN A 419 -4.39 -20.18 15.08
C GLN A 419 -5.80 -20.10 14.49
N SER A 420 -5.98 -19.69 13.24
CA SER A 420 -7.29 -19.66 12.58
C SER A 420 -7.42 -20.77 11.54
N GLY A 421 -8.42 -21.65 11.69
CA GLY A 421 -8.88 -22.55 10.62
C GLY A 421 -9.66 -21.82 9.50
N ALA A 422 -9.35 -20.54 9.30
CA ALA A 422 -9.94 -19.68 8.28
C ALA A 422 -9.48 -20.11 6.89
N LYS A 423 -10.34 -19.95 5.89
CA LYS A 423 -9.99 -20.26 4.49
C LYS A 423 -9.19 -19.09 3.92
N GLU A 424 -8.09 -19.37 3.21
CA GLU A 424 -7.34 -18.33 2.50
C GLU A 424 -7.90 -18.14 1.08
N LEU A 425 -8.19 -16.90 0.70
CA LEU A 425 -8.44 -16.50 -0.69
C LEU A 425 -7.18 -15.79 -1.21
N LEU A 426 -6.44 -16.46 -2.09
CA LEU A 426 -5.20 -15.95 -2.66
C LEU A 426 -5.47 -15.17 -3.95
N ILE A 427 -4.88 -13.98 -4.08
CA ILE A 427 -5.13 -13.08 -5.22
C ILE A 427 -3.81 -12.55 -5.79
N VAL A 428 -3.73 -12.50 -7.13
CA VAL A 428 -2.68 -11.80 -7.89
C VAL A 428 -3.31 -10.57 -8.53
N ILE A 429 -2.77 -9.38 -8.24
CA ILE A 429 -3.31 -8.09 -8.68
C ILE A 429 -2.39 -7.44 -9.70
N LYS A 430 -2.96 -6.97 -10.82
CA LYS A 430 -2.32 -6.02 -11.74
C LYS A 430 -3.07 -4.71 -11.80
N THR A 431 -2.36 -3.60 -11.86
CA THR A 431 -2.95 -2.25 -11.98
C THR A 431 -2.49 -1.50 -13.23
N GLY A 432 -3.29 -0.57 -13.74
CA GLY A 432 -2.89 0.32 -14.84
C GLY A 432 -1.74 1.27 -14.45
N SER A 433 -1.87 1.94 -13.30
CA SER A 433 -0.85 2.84 -12.73
C SER A 433 -0.23 2.29 -11.45
N HIS A 434 0.93 2.83 -11.06
CA HIS A 434 1.60 2.44 -9.80
C HIS A 434 0.86 2.99 -8.57
N GLY A 435 0.25 4.17 -8.67
CA GLY A 435 -0.49 4.81 -7.56
C GLY A 435 -1.64 3.93 -7.05
N SER A 436 -2.31 3.22 -7.96
CA SER A 436 -3.42 2.32 -7.63
C SER A 436 -3.00 1.01 -6.94
N ILE A 437 -1.71 0.62 -6.90
CA ILE A 437 -1.28 -0.66 -6.29
C ILE A 437 -1.62 -0.71 -4.80
N ASP A 438 -1.09 0.23 -4.00
CA ASP A 438 -1.31 0.27 -2.55
C ASP A 438 -2.80 0.44 -2.20
N ALA A 439 -3.53 1.20 -3.02
CA ALA A 439 -4.96 1.47 -2.83
C ALA A 439 -5.81 0.21 -3.06
N VAL A 440 -5.64 -0.46 -4.20
CA VAL A 440 -6.37 -1.69 -4.54
C VAL A 440 -5.97 -2.82 -3.60
N GLN A 441 -4.68 -2.96 -3.28
CA GLN A 441 -4.22 -3.98 -2.32
C GLN A 441 -4.89 -3.81 -0.96
N ARG A 442 -4.91 -2.59 -0.38
CA ARG A 442 -5.57 -2.37 0.91
C ARG A 442 -7.08 -2.57 0.85
N ALA A 443 -7.74 -2.15 -0.23
CA ALA A 443 -9.18 -2.35 -0.39
C ALA A 443 -9.55 -3.84 -0.46
N VAL A 444 -8.75 -4.64 -1.18
CA VAL A 444 -8.91 -6.10 -1.29
C VAL A 444 -8.59 -6.79 0.05
N GLU A 445 -7.50 -6.43 0.72
CA GLU A 445 -7.14 -7.01 2.02
C GLU A 445 -8.15 -6.65 3.13
N ALA A 446 -8.83 -5.50 3.03
CA ALA A 446 -9.87 -5.08 3.97
C ALA A 446 -11.15 -5.93 3.94
N VAL A 447 -11.36 -6.75 2.90
CA VAL A 447 -12.46 -7.74 2.83
C VAL A 447 -12.23 -8.92 3.80
N SER A 448 -11.00 -9.10 4.30
CA SER A 448 -10.64 -10.18 5.23
C SER A 448 -11.44 -10.13 6.53
N ASN A 449 -11.91 -11.30 6.97
CA ASN A 449 -12.63 -11.49 8.23
C ASN A 449 -12.15 -12.78 8.94
N ASP A 450 -12.70 -13.07 10.12
CA ASP A 450 -12.26 -14.20 10.94
C ASP A 450 -12.52 -15.59 10.31
N GLU A 451 -13.43 -15.69 9.32
CA GLU A 451 -13.74 -16.94 8.61
C GLU A 451 -12.97 -17.08 7.28
N VAL A 452 -12.70 -15.98 6.57
CA VAL A 452 -11.97 -15.93 5.29
C VAL A 452 -10.90 -14.84 5.32
N GLN A 453 -9.64 -15.25 5.12
CA GLN A 453 -8.49 -14.35 5.02
C GLN A 453 -8.17 -14.09 3.55
N VAL A 454 -8.30 -12.83 3.10
CA VAL A 454 -7.94 -12.43 1.74
C VAL A 454 -6.48 -11.99 1.72
N ARG A 455 -5.68 -12.59 0.85
CA ARG A 455 -4.23 -12.34 0.82
C ARG A 455 -3.73 -12.14 -0.61
N VAL A 456 -3.08 -10.99 -0.81
CA VAL A 456 -2.45 -10.64 -2.07
C VAL A 456 -1.05 -11.27 -2.13
N LEU A 457 -0.83 -12.17 -3.11
CA LEU A 457 0.46 -12.83 -3.34
C LEU A 457 1.45 -11.92 -4.06
N SER A 458 0.94 -11.11 -4.99
CA SER A 458 1.71 -10.22 -5.85
C SER A 458 0.80 -9.07 -6.30
N ALA A 459 1.30 -7.85 -6.20
CA ALA A 459 0.65 -6.65 -6.71
C ALA A 459 1.69 -5.83 -7.50
N ALA A 460 1.39 -5.52 -8.76
CA ALA A 460 2.31 -4.81 -9.65
C ALA A 460 1.55 -4.05 -10.73
N SER A 461 2.12 -2.96 -11.25
CA SER A 461 1.54 -2.24 -12.40
C SER A 461 1.93 -2.87 -13.74
N GLY A 462 1.11 -2.60 -14.77
CA GLY A 462 1.28 -3.11 -16.12
C GLY A 462 0.30 -4.21 -16.51
N ALA A 463 0.45 -4.72 -17.73
CA ALA A 463 -0.41 -5.75 -18.30
C ALA A 463 -0.26 -7.12 -17.62
N ILE A 464 -1.35 -7.90 -17.60
CA ILE A 464 -1.33 -9.29 -17.12
C ILE A 464 -0.63 -10.16 -18.16
N ASN A 465 0.49 -10.78 -17.77
CA ASN A 465 1.37 -11.59 -18.61
C ASN A 465 1.40 -13.08 -18.18
N GLU A 466 2.09 -13.92 -18.95
CA GLU A 466 2.14 -15.38 -18.74
C GLU A 466 2.73 -15.79 -17.37
N ALA A 467 3.65 -15.02 -16.80
CA ALA A 467 4.24 -15.33 -15.49
C ALA A 467 3.27 -15.07 -14.33
N ASP A 468 2.34 -14.13 -14.48
CA ASP A 468 1.30 -13.86 -13.48
C ASP A 468 0.28 -15.01 -13.42
N ILE A 469 -0.06 -15.57 -14.59
CA ILE A 469 -0.93 -16.75 -14.72
C ILE A 469 -0.25 -17.98 -14.11
N LEU A 470 1.03 -18.20 -14.41
CA LEU A 470 1.79 -19.32 -13.86
C LEU A 470 1.91 -19.25 -12.32
N LEU A 471 2.14 -18.05 -11.76
CA LEU A 471 2.14 -17.82 -10.32
C LEU A 471 0.78 -18.14 -9.69
N ALA A 472 -0.30 -17.72 -10.35
CA ALA A 472 -1.66 -18.00 -9.92
C ALA A 472 -1.98 -19.50 -9.95
N SER A 473 -1.62 -20.21 -11.03
CA SER A 473 -1.76 -21.66 -11.18
C SER A 473 -1.03 -22.45 -10.09
N ALA A 474 0.23 -22.10 -9.83
CA ALA A 474 1.05 -22.75 -8.82
C ALA A 474 0.56 -22.52 -7.38
N SER A 475 -0.34 -21.56 -7.16
CA SER A 475 -0.79 -21.13 -5.83
C SER A 475 -2.31 -21.22 -5.64
N ASP A 476 -3.07 -21.72 -6.63
CA ASP A 476 -4.55 -21.68 -6.68
C ASP A 476 -5.13 -20.28 -6.38
N ALA A 477 -4.54 -19.25 -7.00
CA ALA A 477 -4.90 -17.86 -6.78
C ALA A 477 -5.76 -17.27 -7.92
N MET A 478 -6.65 -16.34 -7.57
CA MET A 478 -7.45 -15.59 -8.54
C MET A 478 -6.63 -14.45 -9.17
N VAL A 479 -6.78 -14.24 -10.49
CA VAL A 479 -6.08 -13.15 -11.21
C VAL A 479 -7.04 -11.99 -11.45
N MET A 480 -6.73 -10.84 -10.86
CA MET A 480 -7.50 -9.59 -10.97
C MET A 480 -6.68 -8.48 -11.61
N GLY A 481 -7.27 -7.82 -12.60
CA GLY A 481 -6.76 -6.60 -13.20
C GLY A 481 -7.64 -5.39 -12.83
N PHE A 482 -7.00 -4.30 -12.43
CA PHE A 482 -7.62 -2.99 -12.26
C PHE A 482 -7.05 -2.01 -13.28
N GLU A 483 -7.89 -1.39 -14.13
CA GLU A 483 -7.48 -0.42 -15.17
C GLU A 483 -6.35 -0.95 -16.09
N THR A 484 -6.30 -2.27 -16.30
CA THR A 484 -5.21 -2.94 -17.02
C THR A 484 -5.73 -3.97 -18.03
N SER A 485 -4.88 -4.27 -19.00
CA SER A 485 -5.20 -5.14 -20.13
C SER A 485 -4.43 -6.45 -20.08
N VAL A 486 -5.08 -7.53 -20.54
CA VAL A 486 -4.50 -8.86 -20.62
C VAL A 486 -3.65 -9.00 -21.89
N GLU A 487 -2.52 -9.69 -21.82
CA GLU A 487 -1.74 -10.06 -23.00
C GLU A 487 -2.28 -11.30 -23.71
N ALA A 488 -2.08 -11.39 -25.03
CA ALA A 488 -2.52 -12.54 -25.83
C ALA A 488 -1.79 -13.85 -25.45
N GLY A 489 -0.62 -13.76 -24.82
CA GLY A 489 0.06 -14.87 -24.15
C GLY A 489 -0.74 -15.35 -22.93
N ALA A 490 -0.87 -14.46 -21.95
CA ALA A 490 -1.59 -14.72 -20.70
C ALA A 490 -2.99 -15.30 -20.90
N ARG A 491 -3.79 -14.76 -21.82
CA ARG A 491 -5.15 -15.26 -22.08
C ARG A 491 -5.15 -16.72 -22.55
N ARG A 492 -4.25 -17.10 -23.47
CA ARG A 492 -4.11 -18.49 -23.95
C ARG A 492 -3.60 -19.42 -22.85
N GLN A 493 -2.70 -18.95 -21.98
CA GLN A 493 -2.21 -19.74 -20.85
C GLN A 493 -3.32 -19.98 -19.82
N ALA A 494 -4.11 -18.95 -19.51
CA ALA A 494 -5.22 -19.03 -18.58
C ALA A 494 -6.34 -19.96 -19.08
N ASP A 495 -6.67 -19.91 -20.38
CA ASP A 495 -7.59 -20.87 -21.02
C ASP A 495 -7.09 -22.32 -20.94
N ALA A 496 -5.77 -22.54 -20.98
CA ALA A 496 -5.15 -23.87 -20.91
C ALA A 496 -5.04 -24.42 -19.47
N GLU A 497 -4.84 -23.55 -18.48
CA GLU A 497 -4.71 -23.90 -17.06
C GLU A 497 -6.05 -23.82 -16.30
N GLY A 498 -7.10 -23.27 -16.91
CA GLY A 498 -8.44 -23.16 -16.32
C GLY A 498 -8.62 -21.95 -15.39
N ILE A 499 -7.77 -20.93 -15.51
CA ILE A 499 -7.74 -19.77 -14.60
C ILE A 499 -8.63 -18.65 -15.15
N ALA A 500 -9.58 -18.19 -14.33
CA ALA A 500 -10.39 -17.03 -14.68
C ALA A 500 -9.58 -15.74 -14.45
N ILE A 501 -9.31 -15.00 -15.53
CA ILE A 501 -8.80 -13.62 -15.45
C ILE A 501 -10.00 -12.68 -15.43
N ARG A 502 -10.10 -11.83 -14.39
CA ARG A 502 -11.13 -10.80 -14.31
C ARG A 502 -10.49 -9.41 -14.35
N THR A 503 -11.06 -8.48 -15.11
CA THR A 503 -10.55 -7.12 -15.29
C THR A 503 -11.66 -6.11 -15.06
N TYR A 504 -11.38 -5.08 -14.25
CA TYR A 504 -12.32 -4.03 -13.88
C TYR A 504 -11.69 -2.66 -14.05
N ASP A 505 -12.49 -1.68 -14.49
CA ASP A 505 -12.10 -0.27 -14.55
C ASP A 505 -12.60 0.52 -13.33
N ILE A 506 -13.45 -0.09 -12.49
CA ILE A 506 -14.03 0.51 -11.28
C ILE A 506 -13.69 -0.36 -10.07
N ILE A 507 -13.14 0.25 -9.01
CA ILE A 507 -12.60 -0.47 -7.85
C ILE A 507 -13.68 -1.20 -7.05
N TYR A 508 -14.91 -0.66 -6.97
CA TYR A 508 -16.03 -1.31 -6.30
C TYR A 508 -16.38 -2.68 -6.92
N ASN A 509 -16.50 -2.75 -8.25
CA ASN A 509 -16.78 -4.01 -8.96
C ASN A 509 -15.69 -5.07 -8.70
N LEU A 510 -14.45 -4.64 -8.45
CA LEU A 510 -13.35 -5.53 -8.06
C LEU A 510 -13.50 -6.01 -6.61
N ILE A 511 -13.86 -5.11 -5.68
CA ILE A 511 -14.10 -5.43 -4.26
C ILE A 511 -15.30 -6.37 -4.11
N ASP A 512 -16.44 -6.05 -4.73
CA ASP A 512 -17.62 -6.91 -4.81
C ASP A 512 -17.25 -8.29 -5.36
N GLU A 513 -16.39 -8.31 -6.39
CA GLU A 513 -15.70 -9.49 -6.92
C GLU A 513 -15.04 -10.37 -5.84
N VAL A 514 -14.22 -9.74 -5.00
CA VAL A 514 -13.51 -10.41 -3.88
C VAL A 514 -14.48 -10.86 -2.81
N GLU A 515 -15.52 -10.08 -2.50
CA GLU A 515 -16.54 -10.45 -1.53
C GLU A 515 -17.36 -11.67 -1.98
N ASP A 516 -17.82 -11.69 -3.23
CA ASP A 516 -18.58 -12.82 -3.79
C ASP A 516 -17.71 -14.09 -3.85
N ALA A 517 -16.42 -13.96 -4.19
CA ALA A 517 -15.46 -15.06 -4.13
C ALA A 517 -15.23 -15.56 -2.68
N ALA A 518 -15.10 -14.64 -1.72
CA ALA A 518 -14.94 -14.98 -0.30
C ALA A 518 -16.21 -15.65 0.26
N ARG A 519 -17.41 -15.13 -0.05
CA ARG A 519 -18.69 -15.75 0.30
C ARG A 519 -18.84 -17.14 -0.35
N GLY A 520 -18.36 -17.32 -1.57
CA GLY A 520 -18.32 -18.62 -2.27
C GLY A 520 -17.46 -19.70 -1.59
N LEU A 521 -16.48 -19.32 -0.76
CA LEU A 521 -15.67 -20.26 0.03
C LEU A 521 -16.35 -20.69 1.34
N LEU A 522 -17.36 -19.96 1.82
CA LEU A 522 -18.06 -20.27 3.07
C LEU A 522 -18.93 -21.52 2.94
N GLU A 523 -19.09 -22.25 4.05
CA GLU A 523 -19.97 -23.41 4.08
C GLU A 523 -21.44 -22.97 4.23
N PRO A 524 -22.41 -23.61 3.52
CA PRO A 524 -23.81 -23.26 3.64
C PRO A 524 -24.36 -23.42 5.05
N GLU A 525 -25.11 -22.44 5.54
CA GLU A 525 -25.78 -22.53 6.84
C GLU A 525 -26.86 -23.62 6.83
N ARG A 526 -26.80 -24.48 7.85
CA ARG A 526 -27.80 -25.53 8.11
C ARG A 526 -28.72 -25.08 9.23
N LYS A 527 -29.85 -24.48 8.87
CA LYS A 527 -30.86 -24.06 9.84
C LYS A 527 -31.87 -25.18 10.06
N GLN A 528 -32.10 -25.56 11.32
CA GLN A 528 -33.20 -26.45 11.68
C GLN A 528 -34.49 -25.63 11.79
N ILE A 529 -35.54 -26.06 11.10
CA ILE A 529 -36.86 -25.43 11.13
C ILE A 529 -37.86 -26.47 11.61
N VAL A 530 -38.44 -26.22 12.79
CA VAL A 530 -39.53 -27.04 13.33
C VAL A 530 -40.74 -26.89 12.42
N THR A 531 -41.30 -28.03 12.01
CA THR A 531 -42.41 -28.17 11.05
C THR A 531 -43.73 -28.49 11.74
N GLY A 532 -43.70 -29.08 12.94
CA GLY A 532 -44.86 -29.30 13.80
C GLY A 532 -44.57 -30.25 14.96
N HIS A 533 -45.49 -30.28 15.93
CA HIS A 533 -45.44 -31.17 17.09
C HIS A 533 -46.59 -32.19 17.08
N ALA A 534 -46.37 -33.32 17.74
CA ALA A 534 -47.39 -34.34 17.97
C ALA A 534 -47.19 -35.04 19.31
N ASN A 535 -48.29 -35.46 19.95
CA ASN A 535 -48.23 -36.21 21.21
C ASN A 535 -48.45 -37.70 20.95
N VAL A 536 -47.66 -38.55 21.59
CA VAL A 536 -47.86 -40.00 21.61
C VAL A 536 -49.04 -40.35 22.51
N LEU A 537 -50.06 -40.98 21.92
CA LEU A 537 -51.29 -41.40 22.61
C LEU A 537 -51.28 -42.89 22.99
N GLU A 538 -50.67 -43.74 22.17
CA GLU A 538 -50.60 -45.20 22.36
C GLU A 538 -49.35 -45.74 21.67
N VAL A 539 -48.77 -46.84 22.16
CA VAL A 539 -47.55 -47.44 21.60
C VAL A 539 -47.82 -48.86 21.10
N PHE A 540 -47.73 -49.05 19.78
CA PHE A 540 -48.00 -50.34 19.13
C PHE A 540 -46.70 -51.13 18.92
N GLN A 541 -46.68 -52.41 19.29
CA GLN A 541 -45.56 -53.29 18.95
C GLN A 541 -45.64 -53.76 17.50
N HIS A 542 -44.53 -53.65 16.77
CA HIS A 542 -44.38 -54.14 15.41
C HIS A 542 -43.29 -55.21 15.35
N GLY A 543 -43.67 -56.44 14.97
CA GLY A 543 -42.73 -57.57 14.99
C GLY A 543 -42.24 -57.93 16.41
N LYS A 544 -40.96 -58.25 16.55
CA LYS A 544 -40.34 -58.71 17.82
C LYS A 544 -39.53 -57.65 18.59
N ARG A 545 -39.24 -56.50 17.96
CA ARG A 545 -38.33 -55.47 18.52
C ARG A 545 -38.66 -54.03 18.13
N GLU A 546 -39.52 -53.80 17.14
CA GLU A 546 -39.85 -52.45 16.69
C GLU A 546 -41.11 -51.97 17.42
N GLN A 547 -41.19 -50.66 17.66
CA GLN A 547 -42.38 -49.99 18.17
C GLN A 547 -42.81 -48.90 17.20
N ILE A 548 -44.11 -48.67 17.11
CA ILE A 548 -44.73 -47.59 16.35
C ILE A 548 -45.46 -46.70 17.35
N ALA A 549 -45.11 -45.41 17.36
CA ALA A 549 -45.84 -44.41 18.12
C ALA A 549 -47.16 -44.10 17.40
N GLY A 550 -48.28 -44.44 18.04
CA GLY A 550 -49.59 -43.90 17.71
C GLY A 550 -49.67 -42.47 18.26
N LEU A 551 -49.75 -41.50 17.37
CA LEU A 551 -49.69 -40.08 17.70
C LEU A 551 -50.89 -39.30 17.18
N ARG A 552 -51.10 -38.11 17.73
CA ARG A 552 -51.96 -37.08 17.16
C ARG A 552 -51.17 -35.78 17.02
N VAL A 553 -51.21 -35.17 15.84
CA VAL A 553 -50.54 -33.90 15.55
C VAL A 553 -51.24 -32.77 16.32
N THR A 554 -50.48 -32.00 17.10
CA THR A 554 -50.97 -30.89 17.94
C THR A 554 -50.83 -29.54 17.25
N ASP A 555 -49.78 -29.37 16.44
CA ASP A 555 -49.58 -28.20 15.59
C ASP A 555 -48.73 -28.54 14.35
N GLY A 556 -48.74 -27.63 13.37
CA GLY A 556 -47.93 -27.75 12.16
C GLY A 556 -48.29 -28.98 11.30
N VAL A 557 -47.25 -29.53 10.65
CA VAL A 557 -47.32 -30.67 9.74
C VAL A 557 -46.09 -31.56 9.94
N LEU A 558 -46.30 -32.83 10.30
CA LEU A 558 -45.22 -33.82 10.30
C LEU A 558 -44.97 -34.27 8.86
N LYS A 559 -43.76 -34.10 8.33
CA LYS A 559 -43.37 -34.61 7.01
C LYS A 559 -42.48 -35.84 7.12
N ARG A 560 -42.74 -36.88 6.33
CA ARG A 560 -41.91 -38.10 6.31
C ARG A 560 -40.47 -37.86 5.84
N SER A 561 -40.21 -36.78 5.09
CA SER A 561 -38.86 -36.34 4.69
C SER A 561 -38.02 -35.72 5.81
N GLY A 562 -38.66 -35.36 6.93
CA GLY A 562 -38.02 -34.67 8.03
C GLY A 562 -37.29 -35.59 9.01
N ARG A 563 -36.68 -34.95 10.02
CA ARG A 563 -36.17 -35.59 11.22
C ARG A 563 -37.10 -35.28 12.39
N MET A 564 -37.03 -36.06 13.45
CA MET A 564 -37.93 -35.93 14.60
C MET A 564 -37.19 -36.18 15.90
N ARG A 565 -37.46 -35.31 16.88
CA ARG A 565 -37.01 -35.46 18.27
C ARG A 565 -38.10 -36.09 19.12
N VAL A 566 -37.70 -36.89 20.09
CA VAL A 566 -38.55 -37.43 21.15
C VAL A 566 -38.24 -36.67 22.43
N ILE A 567 -39.22 -35.96 22.97
CA ILE A 567 -39.11 -35.11 24.16
C ILE A 567 -39.98 -35.71 25.27
N ARG A 568 -39.40 -35.98 26.44
CA ARG A 568 -40.09 -36.58 27.59
C ARG A 568 -39.85 -35.71 28.82
N GLY A 569 -40.92 -35.17 29.41
CA GLY A 569 -40.82 -34.29 30.59
C GLY A 569 -40.12 -32.95 30.35
N GLY A 570 -39.77 -32.61 29.10
CA GLY A 570 -39.00 -31.43 28.72
C GLY A 570 -37.59 -31.75 28.20
N ASP A 571 -37.07 -32.96 28.44
CA ASP A 571 -35.74 -33.38 27.98
C ASP A 571 -35.79 -34.10 26.63
N GLU A 572 -34.82 -33.82 25.75
CA GLU A 572 -34.63 -34.53 24.48
C GLU A 572 -34.02 -35.92 24.74
N ILE A 573 -34.80 -36.97 24.46
CA ILE A 573 -34.42 -38.38 24.66
C ILE A 573 -33.73 -38.95 23.42
N PHE A 574 -34.15 -38.54 22.23
CA PHE A 574 -33.65 -39.06 20.96
C PHE A 574 -33.90 -38.10 19.79
N ASP A 575 -33.01 -38.14 18.79
CA ASP A 575 -33.10 -37.38 17.54
C ASP A 575 -32.78 -38.32 16.36
N GLY A 576 -33.74 -38.46 15.42
CA GLY A 576 -33.62 -39.45 14.34
C GLY A 576 -34.37 -39.08 13.05
N ALA A 577 -34.14 -39.83 11.98
CA ALA A 577 -34.89 -39.71 10.73
C ALA A 577 -36.19 -40.53 10.80
N ILE A 578 -37.26 -40.05 10.14
CA ILE A 578 -38.54 -40.79 10.10
C ILE A 578 -38.46 -41.90 9.04
N THR A 579 -38.54 -43.17 9.45
CA THR A 579 -38.48 -44.32 8.53
C THR A 579 -39.84 -44.62 7.91
N SER A 580 -40.90 -44.59 8.73
CA SER A 580 -42.28 -44.89 8.33
C SER A 580 -43.26 -43.90 8.95
N MET A 581 -44.21 -43.45 8.13
CA MET A 581 -45.35 -42.65 8.52
C MET A 581 -46.60 -43.23 7.85
N ARG A 582 -47.65 -43.47 8.63
CA ARG A 582 -48.92 -44.07 8.17
C ARG A 582 -50.12 -43.40 8.81
N HIS A 583 -51.22 -43.31 8.06
CA HIS A 583 -52.55 -43.02 8.58
C HIS A 583 -53.39 -44.29 8.40
N LEU A 584 -53.86 -44.88 9.51
CA LEU A 584 -54.51 -46.19 9.53
C LEU A 584 -53.64 -47.28 8.85
N LYS A 585 -53.96 -47.68 7.61
CA LYS A 585 -53.21 -48.70 6.84
C LYS A 585 -52.29 -48.09 5.77
N ASP A 586 -52.58 -46.88 5.35
CA ASP A 586 -51.97 -46.23 4.19
C ASP A 586 -50.70 -45.48 4.58
N SER A 587 -49.66 -45.58 3.75
CA SER A 587 -48.44 -44.80 3.97
C SER A 587 -48.62 -43.40 3.41
N VAL A 588 -48.49 -42.41 4.30
CA VAL A 588 -48.68 -41.00 3.97
C VAL A 588 -47.33 -40.28 3.88
N ARG A 589 -47.30 -39.17 3.13
CA ARG A 589 -46.12 -38.30 3.03
C ARG A 589 -46.06 -37.28 4.15
N GLU A 590 -47.22 -36.89 4.66
CA GLU A 590 -47.40 -35.88 5.68
C GLU A 590 -48.63 -36.19 6.55
N LEU A 591 -48.60 -35.72 7.80
CA LEU A 591 -49.73 -35.69 8.73
C LEU A 591 -49.93 -34.25 9.19
N THR A 592 -51.14 -33.73 9.01
CA THR A 592 -51.50 -32.34 9.35
C THR A 592 -52.15 -32.24 10.73
N ASN A 593 -52.26 -31.03 11.27
CA ASN A 593 -52.81 -30.78 12.60
C ASN A 593 -54.18 -31.47 12.83
N ASN A 594 -54.36 -32.05 14.03
CA ASN A 594 -55.48 -32.88 14.48
C ASN A 594 -55.65 -34.24 13.78
N PHE A 595 -54.81 -34.63 12.82
CA PHE A 595 -54.80 -36.00 12.32
C PHE A 595 -54.05 -36.96 13.25
N GLU A 596 -54.49 -38.21 13.23
CA GLU A 596 -53.85 -39.32 13.94
C GLU A 596 -53.01 -40.16 12.98
N GLY A 597 -51.93 -40.75 13.48
CA GLY A 597 -51.07 -41.59 12.65
C GLY A 597 -50.12 -42.46 13.45
N GLY A 598 -49.49 -43.40 12.75
CA GLY A 598 -48.38 -44.21 13.25
C GLY A 598 -47.07 -43.72 12.68
N VAL A 599 -46.09 -43.38 13.52
CA VAL A 599 -44.73 -43.01 13.11
C VAL A 599 -43.69 -43.95 13.74
N MET A 600 -42.64 -44.21 12.97
CA MET A 600 -41.43 -44.91 13.40
C MET A 600 -40.21 -44.06 13.05
N ILE A 601 -39.33 -43.85 14.03
CA ILE A 601 -38.04 -43.18 13.91
C ILE A 601 -36.94 -44.24 13.78
N ASP A 602 -35.92 -43.98 12.97
CA ASP A 602 -34.76 -44.85 12.82
C ASP A 602 -34.02 -45.04 14.14
N GLY A 603 -33.70 -46.28 14.50
CA GLY A 603 -32.96 -46.63 15.72
C GLY A 603 -33.68 -46.44 17.06
N PHE A 604 -34.93 -45.95 17.11
CA PHE A 604 -35.64 -45.69 18.38
C PHE A 604 -36.88 -46.57 18.58
N HIS A 605 -36.95 -47.22 19.74
CA HIS A 605 -37.93 -48.27 20.07
C HIS A 605 -38.47 -48.18 21.52
N GLU A 606 -38.33 -47.04 22.20
CA GLU A 606 -38.72 -46.87 23.62
C GLU A 606 -39.69 -45.69 23.81
N TYR A 607 -40.75 -45.65 22.99
CA TYR A 607 -41.81 -44.65 23.11
C TYR A 607 -42.64 -44.87 24.38
N GLN A 608 -43.14 -43.79 24.97
CA GLN A 608 -44.08 -43.82 26.09
C GLN A 608 -45.29 -42.92 25.77
N GLU A 609 -46.45 -43.27 26.33
CA GLU A 609 -47.64 -42.44 26.25
C GLU A 609 -47.38 -41.10 26.96
N GLY A 610 -47.69 -39.98 26.28
CA GLY A 610 -47.35 -38.64 26.75
C GLY A 610 -46.00 -38.09 26.28
N ASP A 611 -45.20 -38.85 25.53
CA ASP A 611 -44.03 -38.29 24.82
C ASP A 611 -44.47 -37.24 23.79
N VAL A 612 -43.70 -36.16 23.66
CA VAL A 612 -43.88 -35.12 22.63
C VAL A 612 -42.89 -35.35 21.50
N LEU A 613 -43.37 -35.32 20.27
CA LEU A 613 -42.60 -35.54 19.05
C LEU A 613 -42.49 -34.23 18.27
N GLU A 614 -41.29 -33.64 18.23
CA GLU A 614 -40.99 -32.41 17.49
C GLU A 614 -40.38 -32.77 16.13
N ALA A 615 -41.09 -32.53 15.04
CA ALA A 615 -40.57 -32.76 13.69
C ALA A 615 -39.91 -31.50 13.12
N TYR A 616 -38.72 -31.64 12.54
CA TYR A 616 -37.99 -30.54 11.92
C TYR A 616 -37.36 -30.93 10.58
N GLU A 617 -37.16 -29.95 9.72
CA GLU A 617 -36.39 -30.08 8.48
C GLU A 617 -35.09 -29.26 8.57
N ILE A 618 -34.03 -29.77 7.95
CA ILE A 618 -32.76 -29.05 7.84
C ILE A 618 -32.79 -28.26 6.52
N GLN A 619 -33.04 -26.96 6.61
CA GLN A 619 -32.92 -26.08 5.45
C GLN A 619 -31.46 -25.68 5.27
N VAL A 620 -30.87 -26.08 4.15
CA VAL A 620 -29.56 -25.61 3.71
C VAL A 620 -29.76 -24.29 2.99
N THR A 621 -29.25 -23.20 3.55
CA THR A 621 -29.30 -21.86 2.96
C THR A 621 -27.88 -21.48 2.56
N ARG A 622 -27.68 -21.01 1.32
CA ARG A 622 -26.43 -20.33 0.97
C ARG A 622 -26.40 -18.99 1.72
N ARG A 623 -25.29 -18.70 2.40
CA ARG A 623 -25.00 -17.35 2.91
C ARG A 623 -24.81 -16.39 1.74
#